data_AF-A0A7W7DJP6-F1
#
_entry.id   AF-A0A7W7DJP6-F1
#
_cell.length_a   1.000
_cell.length_b   1.000
_cell.length_c   1.000
_cell.angle_alpha   90.00
_cell.angle_beta   90.00
_cell.angle_gamma   90.00
#
_symmetry.space_group_name_H-M   'P 1'
#
loop_
_entity.id
_entity.type
_entity.pdbx_description
1 polymer ?
#
loop_
_entity_poly.entity_id
_entity_poly.type
_entity_poly.pdbx_seq_one_letter_code
_entity_poly.pdbx_strand_id
1 'polypeptide(L)'
;MSGDTVEGRRVLGFTCTASSAPTPADDQLLLVGDEYADPPPRRSTDPADQPSLVRTGHRPDQQIRSARTHRPDDLDPGLTDRFRALLHGPRTPPFTATLIERLAAAGHRTWLSGGAPRDLLSGAAPDEIQDLDLTGTAPAGAYTETTRQVLDLDGTSAEHPQRFCPDTLVCTVLDPVARTGGPSLDYRGLGLGLDGASVPATGTDLLQDSRQRDLTVNTLLYDPAHHLIVDPSGQALDDLSDAGGRRRMVPVTTSADPLVCAEVLLRGLKFLLRWQGRDLDDGPLRAWARALPPDLPARLDRRGEQTWDRLRGLRAQCVPDPRAPVVRETVRDFGTVAAEILTRCDEDGS
;
A
#
# COMPACT_ATOMS: atom_id res chain seq x y z
N MET A 1 27.84 -8.53 0.98
CA MET A 1 26.38 -8.68 1.13
C MET A 1 25.96 -7.64 2.14
N SER A 2 25.22 -6.61 1.72
CA SER A 2 24.66 -5.62 2.65
C SER A 2 23.32 -6.11 3.16
N GLY A 3 23.04 -5.87 4.44
CA GLY A 3 21.78 -6.26 5.08
C GLY A 3 22.01 -7.05 6.36
N ASP A 4 21.00 -7.09 7.21
CA ASP A 4 21.07 -7.83 8.46
C ASP A 4 21.19 -9.33 8.18
N THR A 5 21.89 -10.05 9.05
CA THR A 5 22.09 -11.50 8.91
C THR A 5 21.84 -12.21 10.22
N VAL A 6 21.32 -13.43 10.15
CA VAL A 6 21.16 -14.37 11.26
C VAL A 6 21.75 -15.69 10.81
N GLU A 7 22.67 -16.27 11.60
CA GLU A 7 23.39 -17.50 11.25
C GLU A 7 24.10 -17.42 9.88
N GLY A 8 24.57 -16.22 9.50
CA GLY A 8 25.19 -15.95 8.20
C GLY A 8 24.22 -15.91 7.01
N ARG A 9 22.92 -16.14 7.21
CA ARG A 9 21.88 -15.96 6.19
C ARG A 9 21.31 -14.55 6.27
N ARG A 10 21.07 -13.93 5.11
CA ARG A 10 20.48 -12.59 5.04
C ARG A 10 19.03 -12.60 5.51
N VAL A 11 18.67 -11.63 6.35
CA VAL A 11 17.29 -11.32 6.72
C VAL A 11 16.58 -10.77 5.50
N LEU A 12 15.45 -11.39 5.18
CA LEU A 12 14.61 -11.03 4.05
C LEU A 12 13.49 -10.06 4.47
N GLY A 13 12.95 -10.26 5.67
CA GLY A 13 11.86 -9.46 6.20
C GLY A 13 11.08 -10.20 7.27
N PHE A 14 9.77 -9.95 7.33
CA PHE A 14 8.85 -10.49 8.32
C PHE A 14 7.57 -10.98 7.64
N THR A 15 7.03 -12.09 8.14
CA THR A 15 5.67 -12.55 7.83
C THR A 15 4.87 -12.68 9.13
N CYS A 16 3.59 -13.05 9.03
CA CYS A 16 2.73 -13.23 10.19
C CYS A 16 1.95 -14.55 10.06
N THR A 17 1.91 -15.35 11.12
CA THR A 17 1.19 -16.63 11.14
C THR A 17 -0.26 -16.52 11.61
N ALA A 18 -0.69 -15.35 12.09
CA ALA A 18 -2.05 -15.16 12.57
C ALA A 18 -3.07 -15.24 11.42
N SER A 19 -4.24 -15.79 11.70
CA SER A 19 -5.40 -15.69 10.80
C SER A 19 -6.26 -14.45 11.07
N SER A 20 -6.19 -13.90 12.29
CA SER A 20 -6.91 -12.70 12.74
C SER A 20 -6.28 -12.13 14.00
N ALA A 21 -6.35 -10.81 14.20
CA ALA A 21 -5.88 -10.11 15.40
C ALA A 21 -4.43 -10.50 15.82
N PRO A 22 -3.43 -10.21 14.98
CA PRO A 22 -2.06 -10.64 15.21
C PRO A 22 -1.46 -10.03 16.46
N THR A 23 -0.58 -10.79 17.11
CA THR A 23 0.25 -10.37 18.24
C THR A 23 1.73 -10.42 17.87
N PRO A 24 2.66 -9.82 18.64
CA PRO A 24 4.08 -9.87 18.32
C PRO A 24 4.65 -11.31 18.26
N ALA A 25 4.00 -12.26 18.94
CA ALA A 25 4.39 -13.68 18.89
C ALA A 25 4.04 -14.35 17.55
N ASP A 26 3.12 -13.77 16.78
CA ASP A 26 2.74 -14.25 15.46
C ASP A 26 3.67 -13.74 14.36
N ASP A 27 4.43 -12.68 14.62
CA ASP A 27 5.43 -12.17 13.67
C ASP A 27 6.60 -13.14 13.56
N GLN A 28 6.94 -13.52 12.33
CA GLN A 28 8.02 -14.46 12.05
C GLN A 28 9.13 -13.81 11.21
N LEU A 29 10.37 -13.97 11.64
CA LEU A 29 11.56 -13.52 10.91
C LEU A 29 11.81 -14.42 9.70
N LEU A 30 11.83 -13.84 8.50
CA LEU A 30 12.17 -14.52 7.26
C LEU A 30 13.64 -14.31 6.89
N LEU A 31 14.32 -15.39 6.51
CA LEU A 31 15.66 -15.37 5.95
C LEU A 31 15.59 -15.76 4.46
N VAL A 32 16.59 -15.38 3.67
CA VAL A 32 16.68 -15.80 2.25
C VAL A 32 16.59 -17.33 2.14
N GLY A 33 15.69 -17.80 1.27
CA GLY A 33 15.31 -19.20 1.08
C GLY A 33 14.00 -19.59 1.78
N ASP A 34 13.52 -18.80 2.73
CA ASP A 34 12.28 -19.07 3.46
C ASP A 34 11.02 -18.62 2.69
N GLU A 35 11.17 -17.78 1.66
CA GLU A 35 10.06 -17.21 0.88
C GLU A 35 9.20 -18.24 0.14
N TYR A 36 9.73 -19.46 -0.05
CA TYR A 36 9.03 -20.57 -0.70
C TYR A 36 8.56 -21.65 0.30
N ALA A 37 8.76 -21.43 1.60
CA ALA A 37 8.33 -22.37 2.62
C ALA A 37 6.82 -22.26 2.87
N ASP A 38 6.15 -23.41 2.96
CA ASP A 38 4.76 -23.52 3.38
C ASP A 38 4.62 -24.70 4.36
N PRO A 39 4.33 -24.47 5.66
CA PRO A 39 4.07 -23.17 6.30
C PRO A 39 5.35 -22.32 6.48
N PRO A 40 5.22 -21.00 6.77
CA PRO A 40 6.36 -20.14 7.06
C PRO A 40 7.15 -20.65 8.29
N PRO A 41 8.48 -20.48 8.32
CA PRO A 41 9.29 -20.91 9.46
C PRO A 41 8.88 -20.19 10.74
N ARG A 42 8.82 -20.94 11.85
CA ARG A 42 8.62 -20.36 13.18
C ARG A 42 9.95 -19.83 13.71
N ARG A 43 10.16 -18.52 13.62
CA ARG A 43 11.38 -17.84 14.05
C ARG A 43 11.05 -16.50 14.68
N SER A 44 11.44 -16.34 15.94
CA SER A 44 11.21 -15.11 16.70
C SER A 44 11.82 -13.89 16.00
N THR A 45 11.09 -12.77 16.05
CA THR A 45 11.56 -11.46 15.61
C THR A 45 12.32 -10.71 16.71
N ASP A 46 12.30 -11.21 17.96
CA ASP A 46 13.02 -10.61 19.07
C ASP A 46 14.53 -10.78 18.87
N PRO A 47 15.31 -9.68 18.79
CA PRO A 47 16.76 -9.74 18.71
C PRO A 47 17.42 -10.54 19.84
N ALA A 48 16.81 -10.59 21.04
CA ALA A 48 17.31 -11.37 22.17
C ALA A 48 17.28 -12.89 21.89
N ASP A 49 16.36 -13.34 21.04
CA ASP A 49 16.27 -14.73 20.59
C ASP A 49 17.19 -15.04 19.39
N GLN A 50 17.90 -14.04 18.86
CA GLN A 50 18.76 -14.15 17.69
C GLN A 50 20.21 -13.80 18.04
N PRO A 51 20.94 -14.65 18.79
CA PRO A 51 22.31 -14.34 19.26
C PRO A 51 23.34 -14.19 18.13
N SER A 52 23.04 -14.73 16.95
CA SER A 52 23.86 -14.61 15.74
C SER A 52 23.47 -13.42 14.86
N LEU A 53 22.54 -12.55 15.32
CA LEU A 53 22.11 -11.38 14.58
C LEU A 53 23.25 -10.38 14.41
N VAL A 54 23.61 -10.11 13.16
CA VAL A 54 24.54 -9.05 12.79
C VAL A 54 23.77 -8.00 12.00
N ARG A 55 23.66 -6.79 12.56
CA ARG A 55 23.00 -5.67 11.90
C ARG A 55 23.97 -4.88 11.05
N THR A 56 23.81 -4.97 9.73
CA THR A 56 24.63 -4.22 8.76
C THR A 56 23.78 -3.49 7.72
N GLY A 57 22.47 -3.69 7.74
CA GLY A 57 21.53 -3.00 6.86
C GLY A 57 21.41 -1.52 7.20
N HIS A 58 21.24 -0.71 6.17
CA HIS A 58 20.81 0.68 6.33
C HIS A 58 19.31 0.72 6.63
N ARG A 59 18.90 1.69 7.46
CA ARG A 59 17.46 1.91 7.68
C ARG A 59 16.79 2.37 6.38
N PRO A 60 15.49 2.10 6.16
CA PRO A 60 14.82 2.45 4.90
C PRO A 60 14.94 3.93 4.53
N ASP A 61 14.87 4.84 5.50
CA ASP A 61 15.03 6.30 5.32
C ASP A 61 16.45 6.70 4.90
N GLN A 62 17.47 5.94 5.29
CA GLN A 62 18.87 6.20 4.96
C GLN A 62 19.25 5.76 3.55
N GLN A 63 18.41 4.95 2.91
CA GLN A 63 18.66 4.41 1.56
C GLN A 63 18.16 5.34 0.47
N ILE A 64 17.30 6.31 0.80
CA ILE A 64 16.81 7.31 -0.15
C ILE A 64 17.80 8.48 -0.22
N ARG A 65 18.16 8.86 -1.45
CA ARG A 65 19.05 10.00 -1.71
C ARG A 65 18.37 11.30 -1.28
N SER A 66 19.13 12.24 -0.73
CA SER A 66 18.61 13.56 -0.32
C SER A 66 17.86 14.30 -1.44
N ALA A 67 18.26 14.10 -2.71
CA ALA A 67 17.58 14.69 -3.87
C ALA A 67 16.15 14.17 -4.11
N ARG A 68 15.70 13.15 -3.36
CA ARG A 68 14.35 12.56 -3.43
C ARG A 68 13.52 12.85 -2.19
N THR A 69 14.00 13.78 -1.36
CA THR A 69 13.40 14.13 -0.08
C THR A 69 13.27 15.63 0.00
N HIS A 70 12.04 16.11 0.22
CA HIS A 70 11.70 17.52 0.14
C HIS A 70 10.99 17.96 1.41
N ARG A 71 11.17 19.22 1.83
CA ARG A 71 10.23 19.80 2.80
C ARG A 71 8.92 20.10 2.07
N PRO A 72 7.76 19.85 2.68
CA PRO A 72 6.48 20.13 2.04
C PRO A 72 6.37 21.57 1.52
N ASP A 73 6.80 22.55 2.30
CA ASP A 73 6.69 23.97 1.91
C ASP A 73 7.67 24.41 0.82
N ASP A 74 8.71 23.60 0.52
CA ASP A 74 9.57 23.83 -0.65
C ASP A 74 8.86 23.43 -1.95
N LEU A 75 7.82 22.57 -1.87
CA LEU A 75 7.01 22.13 -3.00
C LEU A 75 5.78 23.01 -3.19
N ASP A 76 5.07 23.34 -2.10
CA ASP A 76 3.90 24.23 -2.12
C ASP A 76 3.74 24.94 -0.77
N PRO A 77 3.78 26.29 -0.72
CA PRO A 77 3.63 27.03 0.53
C PRO A 77 2.39 26.64 1.34
N GLY A 78 2.58 26.29 2.62
CA GLY A 78 1.50 25.90 3.53
C GLY A 78 1.14 24.42 3.45
N LEU A 79 1.85 23.62 2.66
CA LEU A 79 1.65 22.18 2.60
C LEU A 79 2.00 21.50 3.92
N THR A 80 2.98 21.99 4.69
CA THR A 80 3.27 21.45 6.04
C THR A 80 2.04 21.54 6.94
N ASP A 81 1.36 22.69 6.93
CA ASP A 81 0.16 22.91 7.74
C ASP A 81 -1.02 22.07 7.25
N ARG A 82 -1.14 21.82 5.95
CA ARG A 82 -2.15 20.88 5.41
C ARG A 82 -1.93 19.45 5.87
N PHE A 83 -0.69 18.94 5.87
CA PHE A 83 -0.40 17.60 6.40
C PHE A 83 -0.66 17.52 7.91
N ARG A 84 -0.30 18.56 8.66
CA ARG A 84 -0.63 18.64 10.09
C ARG A 84 -2.14 18.65 10.31
N ALA A 85 -2.88 19.47 9.55
CA ALA A 85 -4.33 19.55 9.61
C ALA A 85 -5.01 18.25 9.21
N LEU A 86 -4.43 17.47 8.29
CA LEU A 86 -4.91 16.12 7.99
C LEU A 86 -4.75 15.22 9.21
N LEU A 87 -3.56 15.10 9.78
CA LEU A 87 -3.25 14.18 10.89
C LEU A 87 -4.01 14.49 12.19
N HIS A 88 -4.32 15.76 12.43
CA HIS A 88 -5.06 16.22 13.61
C HIS A 88 -6.49 16.67 13.28
N GLY A 89 -6.94 16.41 12.06
CA GLY A 89 -8.23 16.86 11.55
C GLY A 89 -9.38 15.94 11.98
N PRO A 90 -10.63 16.42 11.86
CA PRO A 90 -11.82 15.68 12.29
C PRO A 90 -12.12 14.42 11.47
N ARG A 91 -11.47 14.24 10.31
CA ARG A 91 -11.62 13.05 9.45
C ARG A 91 -10.55 11.98 9.67
N THR A 92 -9.55 12.28 10.50
CA THR A 92 -8.51 11.32 10.88
C THR A 92 -8.87 10.77 12.25
N PRO A 93 -8.77 9.45 12.48
CA PRO A 93 -9.01 8.89 13.80
C PRO A 93 -8.11 9.57 14.85
N PRO A 94 -8.67 10.03 15.99
CA PRO A 94 -7.97 10.94 16.91
C PRO A 94 -6.70 10.32 17.52
N PHE A 95 -6.63 8.99 17.58
CA PHE A 95 -5.48 8.24 18.08
C PHE A 95 -4.30 8.17 17.10
N THR A 96 -4.46 8.58 15.84
CA THR A 96 -3.48 8.36 14.76
C THR A 96 -2.12 8.98 15.08
N ALA A 97 -2.08 10.23 15.52
CA ALA A 97 -0.83 10.90 15.88
C ALA A 97 -0.12 10.19 17.05
N THR A 98 -0.86 9.86 18.11
CA THR A 98 -0.35 9.11 19.26
C THR A 98 0.19 7.73 18.85
N LEU A 99 -0.47 7.05 17.92
CA LEU A 99 -0.01 5.76 17.39
C LEU A 99 1.32 5.91 16.65
N ILE A 100 1.45 6.90 15.79
CA ILE A 100 2.70 7.21 15.08
C ILE A 100 3.83 7.48 16.08
N GLU A 101 3.58 8.28 17.13
CA GLU A 101 4.54 8.58 18.18
C GLU A 101 4.96 7.33 18.97
N ARG A 102 4.01 6.45 19.32
CA ARG A 102 4.30 5.20 20.03
C ARG A 102 5.11 4.22 19.20
N LEU A 103 4.79 4.09 17.91
CA LEU A 103 5.60 3.31 16.97
C LEU A 103 7.02 3.86 16.86
N ALA A 104 7.17 5.18 16.80
CA ALA A 104 8.47 5.83 16.78
C ALA A 104 9.28 5.58 18.07
N ALA A 105 8.62 5.66 19.24
CA ALA A 105 9.24 5.34 20.53
C ALA A 105 9.69 3.88 20.64
N ALA A 106 8.99 2.95 19.96
CA ALA A 106 9.38 1.55 19.82
C ALA A 106 10.49 1.32 18.77
N GLY A 107 10.98 2.39 18.12
CA GLY A 107 12.05 2.33 17.13
C GLY A 107 11.59 2.04 15.70
N HIS A 108 10.28 2.06 15.44
CA HIS A 108 9.73 1.91 14.09
C HIS A 108 9.63 3.26 13.36
N ARG A 109 9.66 3.21 12.04
CA ARG A 109 9.35 4.36 11.16
C ARG A 109 7.98 4.15 10.56
N THR A 110 7.26 5.26 10.38
CA THR A 110 5.91 5.28 9.81
C THR A 110 5.80 6.45 8.85
N TRP A 111 5.16 6.23 7.71
CA TRP A 111 4.86 7.23 6.70
C TRP A 111 3.38 7.21 6.35
N LEU A 112 2.81 8.38 6.12
CA LEU A 112 1.58 8.47 5.32
C LEU A 112 1.90 8.03 3.90
N SER A 113 1.02 7.25 3.29
CA SER A 113 1.22 6.72 1.94
C SER A 113 -0.08 6.73 1.13
N GLY A 114 -0.01 6.26 -0.11
CA GLY A 114 -1.21 6.06 -0.92
C GLY A 114 -1.80 7.37 -1.44
N GLY A 115 -3.12 7.51 -1.34
CA GLY A 115 -3.85 8.64 -1.93
C GLY A 115 -3.63 9.96 -1.22
N ALA A 116 -3.40 9.95 0.09
CA ALA A 116 -3.37 11.18 0.89
C ALA A 116 -2.21 12.12 0.53
N PRO A 117 -0.92 11.67 0.44
CA PRO A 117 0.15 12.56 0.01
C PRO A 117 -0.06 13.13 -1.39
N ARG A 118 -0.49 12.28 -2.34
CA ARG A 118 -0.79 12.66 -3.72
C ARG A 118 -1.86 13.74 -3.82
N ASP A 119 -2.97 13.56 -3.11
CA ASP A 119 -4.12 14.45 -3.19
C ASP A 119 -3.81 15.80 -2.54
N LEU A 120 -3.13 15.82 -1.40
CA LEU A 120 -2.67 17.07 -0.77
C LEU A 120 -1.66 17.84 -1.63
N LEU A 121 -0.67 17.15 -2.21
CA LEU A 121 0.27 17.74 -3.17
C LEU A 121 -0.42 18.23 -4.45
N SER A 122 -1.59 17.65 -4.77
CA SER A 122 -2.45 18.07 -5.87
C SER A 122 -3.38 19.23 -5.54
N GLY A 123 -3.27 19.80 -4.34
CA GLY A 123 -4.06 20.93 -3.88
C GLY A 123 -5.39 20.58 -3.19
N ALA A 124 -5.67 19.30 -2.93
CA ALA A 124 -6.85 18.91 -2.16
C ALA A 124 -6.79 19.49 -0.75
N ALA A 125 -7.95 19.81 -0.19
CA ALA A 125 -8.05 20.21 1.20
C ALA A 125 -7.95 18.97 2.13
N PRO A 126 -7.42 19.11 3.36
CA PRO A 126 -7.31 17.99 4.29
C PRO A 126 -8.63 17.28 4.58
N ASP A 127 -9.75 18.01 4.59
CA ASP A 127 -11.08 17.45 4.79
C ASP A 127 -11.63 16.77 3.53
N GLU A 128 -10.98 16.83 2.37
CA GLU A 128 -11.37 16.04 1.19
C GLU A 128 -10.77 14.64 1.19
N ILE A 129 -9.78 14.38 2.07
CA ILE A 129 -9.14 13.07 2.21
C ILE A 129 -10.07 12.14 3.00
N GLN A 130 -10.41 11.00 2.42
CA GLN A 130 -11.37 10.05 2.98
C GLN A 130 -10.73 8.86 3.67
N ASP A 131 -9.61 8.37 3.12
CA ASP A 131 -8.90 7.19 3.59
C ASP A 131 -7.46 7.57 3.95
N LEU A 132 -6.97 7.04 5.07
CA LEU A 132 -5.60 7.26 5.50
C LEU A 132 -4.84 5.94 5.49
N ASP A 133 -3.82 5.87 4.64
CA ASP A 133 -2.93 4.72 4.55
C ASP A 133 -1.61 5.04 5.24
N LEU A 134 -1.18 4.15 6.12
CA LEU A 134 0.13 4.13 6.73
C LEU A 134 0.97 3.00 6.17
N THR A 135 2.25 3.26 6.02
CA THR A 135 3.25 2.20 5.85
C THR A 135 4.39 2.40 6.81
N GLY A 136 5.12 1.33 7.15
CA GLY A 136 6.19 1.45 8.12
C GLY A 136 7.04 0.20 8.30
N THR A 137 7.89 0.25 9.31
CA THR A 137 8.84 -0.82 9.63
C THR A 137 8.39 -1.72 10.78
N ALA A 138 7.16 -1.56 11.27
CA ALA A 138 6.61 -2.45 12.29
C ALA A 138 6.01 -3.68 11.59
N PRO A 139 6.35 -4.90 12.05
CA PRO A 139 5.62 -6.10 11.68
C PRO A 139 4.14 -6.01 12.11
N ALA A 140 3.29 -6.84 11.52
CA ALA A 140 1.83 -6.76 11.71
C ALA A 140 1.42 -6.94 13.17
N GLY A 141 1.99 -7.93 13.87
CA GLY A 141 1.72 -8.20 15.27
C GLY A 141 2.18 -7.08 16.20
N ALA A 142 3.40 -6.56 16.00
CA ALA A 142 3.92 -5.39 16.71
C ALA A 142 3.05 -4.14 16.50
N TYR A 143 2.59 -3.88 15.27
CA TYR A 143 1.70 -2.78 14.96
C TYR A 143 0.33 -2.93 15.64
N THR A 144 -0.29 -4.10 15.53
CA THR A 144 -1.61 -4.38 16.12
C THR A 144 -1.57 -4.28 17.65
N GLU A 145 -0.51 -4.79 18.27
CA GLU A 145 -0.32 -4.66 19.72
C GLU A 145 -0.15 -3.20 20.16
N THR A 146 0.68 -2.43 19.45
CA THR A 146 0.87 -0.99 19.75
C THR A 146 -0.44 -0.23 19.55
N THR A 147 -1.19 -0.54 18.50
CA THR A 147 -2.51 0.04 18.22
C THR A 147 -3.46 -0.25 19.38
N ARG A 148 -3.58 -1.51 19.80
CA ARG A 148 -4.43 -1.90 20.92
C ARG A 148 -4.07 -1.13 22.20
N GLN A 149 -2.79 -1.03 22.54
CA GLN A 149 -2.33 -0.27 23.70
C GLN A 149 -2.71 1.22 23.61
N VAL A 150 -2.60 1.83 22.43
CA VAL A 150 -2.99 3.23 22.22
C VAL A 150 -4.50 3.42 22.38
N LEU A 151 -5.31 2.55 21.77
CA LEU A 151 -6.77 2.61 21.87
C LEU A 151 -7.25 2.41 23.32
N ASP A 152 -6.64 1.46 24.04
CA ASP A 152 -6.93 1.17 25.45
C ASP A 152 -6.59 2.38 26.34
N LEU A 153 -5.45 3.04 26.11
CA LEU A 153 -4.99 4.18 26.90
C LEU A 153 -5.73 5.48 26.59
N ASP A 154 -6.19 5.66 25.35
CA ASP A 154 -6.96 6.83 24.93
C ASP A 154 -8.34 6.87 25.59
N GLY A 155 -8.92 5.71 25.93
CA GLY A 155 -10.18 5.56 26.66
C GLY A 155 -11.44 5.95 25.86
N THR A 156 -11.32 6.83 24.86
CA THR A 156 -12.41 7.22 23.96
C THR A 156 -12.42 6.40 22.67
N SER A 157 -11.26 5.87 22.28
CA SER A 157 -11.09 5.09 21.05
C SER A 157 -11.09 3.58 21.27
N ALA A 158 -11.25 3.08 22.50
CA ALA A 158 -11.19 1.65 22.83
C ALA A 158 -12.20 0.78 22.04
N GLU A 159 -13.29 1.36 21.56
CA GLU A 159 -14.33 0.65 20.79
C GLU A 159 -14.00 0.48 19.30
N HIS A 160 -12.90 1.08 18.79
CA HIS A 160 -12.54 1.00 17.37
C HIS A 160 -12.20 -0.44 16.97
N PRO A 161 -12.98 -1.09 16.08
CA PRO A 161 -12.70 -2.46 15.68
C PRO A 161 -11.41 -2.55 14.85
N GLN A 162 -10.64 -3.60 15.08
CA GLN A 162 -9.45 -3.92 14.29
C GLN A 162 -9.71 -5.10 13.37
N ARG A 163 -9.22 -5.03 12.12
CA ARG A 163 -9.21 -6.14 11.16
C ARG A 163 -7.80 -6.43 10.70
N PHE A 164 -7.57 -7.67 10.30
CA PHE A 164 -6.30 -8.12 9.75
C PHE A 164 -6.57 -8.99 8.52
N CYS A 165 -5.83 -8.74 7.45
CA CYS A 165 -5.85 -9.55 6.23
C CYS A 165 -4.55 -10.34 6.12
N PRO A 166 -4.54 -11.67 6.41
CA PRO A 166 -3.33 -12.49 6.35
C PRO A 166 -2.65 -12.45 4.99
N ASP A 167 -3.43 -12.45 3.90
CA ASP A 167 -2.90 -12.51 2.52
C ASP A 167 -2.14 -11.25 2.07
N THR A 168 -2.38 -10.12 2.73
CA THR A 168 -1.77 -8.83 2.39
C THR A 168 -1.00 -8.20 3.55
N LEU A 169 -1.10 -8.79 4.74
CA LEU A 169 -0.58 -8.29 6.00
C LEU A 169 -1.05 -6.87 6.35
N VAL A 170 -2.23 -6.48 5.83
CA VAL A 170 -2.85 -5.19 6.13
C VAL A 170 -3.58 -5.28 7.47
N CYS A 171 -3.27 -4.34 8.36
CA CYS A 171 -3.97 -4.11 9.61
C CYS A 171 -4.84 -2.87 9.46
N THR A 172 -6.15 -3.00 9.67
CA THR A 172 -7.12 -1.91 9.54
C THR A 172 -7.69 -1.57 10.90
N VAL A 173 -7.75 -0.27 11.24
CA VAL A 173 -8.54 0.25 12.35
C VAL A 173 -9.76 0.98 11.79
N LEU A 174 -10.95 0.56 12.21
CA LEU A 174 -12.22 1.08 11.73
C LEU A 174 -12.81 2.06 12.74
N ASP A 175 -13.45 3.12 12.24
CA ASP A 175 -14.36 3.92 13.06
C ASP A 175 -15.53 3.04 13.57
N PRO A 176 -15.90 3.09 14.87
CA PRO A 176 -16.99 2.28 15.42
C PRO A 176 -18.36 2.59 14.79
N VAL A 177 -18.55 3.80 14.24
CA VAL A 177 -19.74 4.21 13.47
C VAL A 177 -19.71 3.63 12.04
N ALA A 178 -18.59 3.04 11.60
CA ALA A 178 -18.37 2.57 10.22
C ALA A 178 -19.17 1.33 9.77
N ARG A 179 -20.27 0.96 10.45
CA ARG A 179 -21.30 0.14 9.77
C ARG A 179 -21.89 0.87 8.54
N THR A 180 -21.61 2.16 8.36
CA THR A 180 -22.10 3.01 7.26
C THR A 180 -21.02 3.85 6.52
N GLY A 181 -19.73 3.47 6.55
CA GLY A 181 -18.69 4.16 5.75
C GLY A 181 -17.97 5.32 6.45
N GLY A 182 -17.64 5.16 7.74
CA GLY A 182 -16.73 6.06 8.46
C GLY A 182 -15.26 5.91 8.05
N PRO A 183 -14.37 6.82 8.46
CA PRO A 183 -12.96 6.78 8.12
C PRO A 183 -12.30 5.50 8.64
N SER A 184 -11.29 5.03 7.91
CA SER A 184 -10.47 3.89 8.30
C SER A 184 -8.99 4.25 8.21
N LEU A 185 -8.20 3.60 9.07
CA LEU A 185 -6.75 3.67 9.06
C LEU A 185 -6.20 2.32 8.66
N ASP A 186 -5.65 2.24 7.45
CA ASP A 186 -4.95 1.04 7.00
C ASP A 186 -3.46 1.15 7.27
N TYR A 187 -2.84 0.05 7.69
CA TYR A 187 -1.41 -0.07 7.87
C TYR A 187 -0.90 -1.33 7.20
N ARG A 188 0.21 -1.19 6.47
CA ARG A 188 1.01 -2.32 6.02
C ARG A 188 2.49 -2.04 6.25
N GLY A 189 3.22 -3.02 6.77
CA GLY A 189 4.69 -2.97 6.73
C GLY A 189 5.19 -2.74 5.30
N LEU A 190 6.41 -2.20 5.14
CA LEU A 190 7.02 -1.99 3.82
C LEU A 190 7.02 -3.31 3.04
N GLY A 191 6.19 -3.40 2.00
CA GLY A 191 5.84 -4.66 1.36
C GLY A 191 7.03 -5.27 0.67
N LEU A 192 7.18 -6.60 0.72
CA LEU A 192 8.27 -7.31 0.05
C LEU A 192 7.74 -8.06 -1.18
N GLY A 193 8.03 -7.55 -2.36
CA GLY A 193 7.56 -8.07 -3.63
C GLY A 193 8.43 -9.22 -4.09
N LEU A 194 8.06 -10.43 -3.70
CA LEU A 194 8.70 -11.66 -4.15
C LEU A 194 7.75 -12.41 -5.06
N ASP A 195 7.98 -12.32 -6.36
CA ASP A 195 7.21 -13.07 -7.35
C ASP A 195 7.34 -14.57 -7.05
N GLY A 196 6.19 -15.23 -6.84
CA GLY A 196 6.12 -16.67 -6.55
C GLY A 196 6.42 -17.06 -5.10
N ALA A 197 6.53 -16.11 -4.17
CA ALA A 197 6.60 -16.45 -2.75
C ALA A 197 5.30 -17.11 -2.27
N SER A 198 5.45 -18.09 -1.39
CA SER A 198 4.33 -18.84 -0.80
C SER A 198 3.65 -18.08 0.34
N VAL A 199 4.32 -17.08 0.92
CA VAL A 199 3.84 -16.31 2.06
C VAL A 199 4.01 -14.81 1.83
N PRO A 200 3.03 -13.98 2.24
CA PRO A 200 3.19 -12.54 2.18
C PRO A 200 4.25 -12.09 3.18
N ALA A 201 5.00 -11.05 2.81
CA ALA A 201 6.12 -10.57 3.59
C ALA A 201 6.25 -9.04 3.55
N THR A 202 6.82 -8.47 4.61
CA THR A 202 7.13 -7.05 4.77
C THR A 202 8.54 -6.86 5.33
N GLY A 203 8.98 -5.61 5.50
CA GLY A 203 10.28 -5.28 6.12
C GLY A 203 11.39 -4.94 5.13
N THR A 204 11.03 -4.48 3.93
CA THR A 204 12.01 -4.03 2.91
C THR A 204 12.33 -2.53 3.01
N ASP A 205 13.00 -1.98 1.99
CA ASP A 205 13.26 -0.56 1.80
C ASP A 205 12.12 0.19 1.07
N LEU A 206 12.15 1.53 1.12
CA LEU A 206 11.09 2.37 0.51
C LEU A 206 11.00 2.22 -1.01
N LEU A 207 12.12 1.95 -1.70
CA LEU A 207 12.14 1.79 -3.15
C LEU A 207 11.47 0.46 -3.56
N GLN A 208 11.73 -0.62 -2.83
CA GLN A 208 11.09 -1.91 -3.07
C GLN A 208 9.59 -1.89 -2.75
N ASP A 209 9.16 -1.21 -1.67
CA ASP A 209 7.72 -1.01 -1.41
C ASP A 209 7.07 -0.22 -2.55
N SER A 210 7.72 0.84 -3.04
CA SER A 210 7.19 1.65 -4.15
C SER A 210 6.91 0.82 -5.41
N ARG A 211 7.73 -0.20 -5.70
CA ARG A 211 7.60 -1.09 -6.87
C ARG A 211 6.39 -2.02 -6.82
N GLN A 212 5.76 -2.18 -5.66
CA GLN A 212 4.55 -2.99 -5.47
C GLN A 212 3.27 -2.17 -5.50
N ARG A 213 3.40 -0.85 -5.60
CA ARG A 213 2.26 0.05 -5.72
C ARG A 213 1.78 0.07 -7.17
N ASP A 214 0.53 0.51 -7.34
CA ASP A 214 -0.13 0.54 -8.63
C ASP A 214 0.45 1.63 -9.54
N LEU A 215 0.51 2.88 -9.07
CA LEU A 215 0.87 4.06 -9.86
C LEU A 215 2.02 4.86 -9.21
N THR A 216 2.81 5.57 -10.03
CA THR A 216 3.93 6.42 -9.59
C THR A 216 3.51 7.41 -8.54
N VAL A 217 2.44 8.15 -8.79
CA VAL A 217 1.89 9.15 -7.88
C VAL A 217 1.45 8.58 -6.52
N ASN A 218 1.15 7.27 -6.43
CA ASN A 218 0.79 6.60 -5.16
C ASN A 218 2.01 6.10 -4.38
N THR A 219 3.23 6.28 -4.91
CA THR A 219 4.49 5.97 -4.26
C THR A 219 5.02 7.09 -3.37
N LEU A 220 4.41 8.29 -3.44
CA LEU A 220 4.75 9.41 -2.57
C LEU A 220 4.44 9.08 -1.13
N LEU A 221 5.39 9.40 -0.25
CA LEU A 221 5.29 9.20 1.18
C LEU A 221 5.44 10.54 1.89
N TYR A 222 4.73 10.72 3.00
CA TYR A 222 4.99 11.80 3.93
C TYR A 222 5.46 11.24 5.27
N ASP A 223 6.62 11.71 5.73
CA ASP A 223 7.20 11.40 7.03
C ASP A 223 6.72 12.43 8.07
N PRO A 224 5.78 12.07 8.95
CA PRO A 224 5.25 12.98 9.96
C PRO A 224 6.26 13.31 11.07
N ALA A 225 7.28 12.47 11.29
CA ALA A 225 8.26 12.67 12.36
C ALA A 225 9.32 13.70 11.97
N HIS A 226 9.69 13.74 10.69
CA HIS A 226 10.70 14.68 10.18
C HIS A 226 10.14 15.80 9.30
N HIS A 227 8.82 15.78 9.03
CA HIS A 227 8.14 16.71 8.12
C HIS A 227 8.74 16.71 6.72
N LEU A 228 8.83 15.54 6.10
CA LEU A 228 9.45 15.35 4.79
C LEU A 228 8.51 14.63 3.83
N ILE A 229 8.49 15.08 2.58
CA ILE A 229 7.97 14.30 1.45
C ILE A 229 9.11 13.46 0.89
N VAL A 230 8.85 12.17 0.70
CA VAL A 230 9.79 11.22 0.13
C VAL A 230 9.20 10.70 -1.17
N ASP A 231 9.99 10.76 -2.26
CA ASP A 231 9.69 10.12 -3.54
C ASP A 231 10.67 8.96 -3.76
N PRO A 232 10.37 7.75 -3.26
CA PRO A 232 11.28 6.62 -3.41
C PRO A 232 11.52 6.26 -4.88
N SER A 233 10.50 6.42 -5.73
CA SER A 233 10.60 6.15 -7.17
C SER A 233 11.54 7.13 -7.88
N GLY A 234 11.54 8.40 -7.42
CA GLY A 234 12.23 9.52 -8.04
C GLY A 234 11.55 10.03 -9.31
N GLN A 235 10.31 9.63 -9.57
CA GLN A 235 9.52 10.01 -10.75
C GLN A 235 8.12 10.52 -10.35
N ALA A 236 7.67 10.25 -9.13
CA ALA A 236 6.30 10.49 -8.71
C ALA A 236 5.98 11.98 -8.59
N LEU A 237 6.94 12.80 -8.13
CA LEU A 237 6.76 14.25 -8.10
C LEU A 237 6.66 14.83 -9.51
N ASP A 238 7.52 14.40 -10.43
CA ASP A 238 7.49 14.83 -11.84
C ASP A 238 6.19 14.41 -12.53
N ASP A 239 5.71 13.18 -12.29
CA ASP A 239 4.43 12.70 -12.83
C ASP A 239 3.22 13.42 -12.24
N LEU A 240 3.34 13.92 -11.00
CA LEU A 240 2.29 14.72 -10.36
C LEU A 240 2.26 16.16 -10.88
N SER A 241 3.42 16.70 -11.25
CA SER A 241 3.64 18.12 -11.57
C SER A 241 4.07 18.38 -13.02
N ASP A 242 3.79 17.44 -13.93
CA ASP A 242 4.21 17.49 -15.35
C ASP A 242 4.02 18.87 -15.97
N ALA A 243 4.93 19.25 -16.88
CA ALA A 243 5.06 20.60 -17.45
C ALA A 243 3.77 21.12 -18.14
N GLY A 244 2.85 20.21 -18.49
CA GLY A 244 1.52 20.55 -19.03
C GLY A 244 0.42 20.73 -17.98
N GLY A 245 0.72 20.65 -16.68
CA GLY A 245 -0.23 20.67 -15.57
C GLY A 245 -1.10 19.41 -15.44
N ARG A 246 -0.82 18.38 -16.23
CA ARG A 246 -1.61 17.13 -16.27
C ARG A 246 -0.97 16.07 -15.39
N ARG A 247 -1.76 15.43 -14.53
CA ARG A 247 -1.27 14.33 -13.69
C ARG A 247 -1.08 13.08 -14.55
N ARG A 248 0.13 12.51 -14.55
CA ARG A 248 0.46 11.34 -15.36
C ARG A 248 0.13 10.06 -14.61
N MET A 249 -0.67 9.20 -15.25
CA MET A 249 -1.07 7.91 -14.70
C MET A 249 -0.08 6.85 -15.18
N VAL A 250 1.00 6.65 -14.43
CA VAL A 250 2.08 5.72 -14.83
C VAL A 250 2.09 4.52 -13.89
N PRO A 251 1.82 3.29 -14.40
CA PRO A 251 1.97 2.08 -13.61
C PRO A 251 3.42 1.87 -13.15
N VAL A 252 3.61 1.53 -11.87
CA VAL A 252 4.94 1.25 -11.30
C VAL A 252 5.20 -0.24 -11.13
N THR A 253 4.14 -1.04 -11.04
CA THR A 253 4.27 -2.48 -10.83
C THR A 253 5.20 -3.10 -11.87
N THR A 254 6.15 -3.89 -11.38
CA THR A 254 7.06 -4.69 -12.21
C THR A 254 6.72 -6.18 -12.17
N SER A 255 5.68 -6.56 -11.41
CA SER A 255 5.30 -7.96 -11.25
C SER A 255 4.73 -8.51 -12.55
N ALA A 256 5.15 -9.72 -12.90
CA ALA A 256 4.59 -10.50 -14.00
C ALA A 256 3.41 -11.39 -13.55
N ASP A 257 3.01 -11.29 -12.28
CA ASP A 257 1.91 -12.03 -11.69
C ASP A 257 0.56 -11.63 -12.34
N PRO A 258 -0.20 -12.59 -12.91
CA PRO A 258 -1.46 -12.33 -13.57
C PRO A 258 -2.48 -11.57 -12.72
N LEU A 259 -2.60 -11.95 -11.44
CA LEU A 259 -3.57 -11.36 -10.54
C LEU A 259 -3.17 -9.93 -10.22
N VAL A 260 -1.89 -9.68 -9.90
CA VAL A 260 -1.38 -8.31 -9.66
C VAL A 260 -1.61 -7.41 -10.88
N CYS A 261 -1.33 -7.89 -12.10
CA CYS A 261 -1.60 -7.13 -13.32
C CYS A 261 -3.08 -6.79 -13.47
N ALA A 262 -3.98 -7.75 -13.25
CA ALA A 262 -5.43 -7.53 -13.33
C ALA A 262 -5.93 -6.55 -12.25
N GLU A 263 -5.39 -6.61 -11.04
CA GLU A 263 -5.74 -5.67 -9.96
C GLU A 263 -5.28 -4.25 -10.24
N VAL A 264 -4.08 -4.07 -10.79
CA VAL A 264 -3.57 -2.74 -11.20
C VAL A 264 -4.39 -2.20 -12.36
N LEU A 265 -4.81 -3.05 -13.30
CA LEU A 265 -5.70 -2.68 -14.40
C LEU A 265 -7.05 -2.16 -13.88
N LEU A 266 -7.72 -2.89 -12.98
CA LEU A 266 -9.01 -2.49 -12.40
C LEU A 266 -8.90 -1.20 -11.58
N ARG A 267 -7.83 -1.04 -10.78
CA ARG A 267 -7.55 0.21 -10.05
C ARG A 267 -7.23 1.37 -10.99
N GLY A 268 -6.52 1.12 -12.08
CA GLY A 268 -6.28 2.11 -13.14
C GLY A 268 -7.59 2.64 -13.72
N LEU A 269 -8.54 1.75 -14.04
CA LEU A 269 -9.88 2.14 -14.48
C LEU A 269 -10.63 2.96 -13.43
N LYS A 270 -10.57 2.57 -12.15
CA LYS A 270 -11.15 3.36 -11.04
C LYS A 270 -10.66 4.81 -11.07
N PHE A 271 -9.36 5.02 -11.23
CA PHE A 271 -8.81 6.38 -11.25
C PHE A 271 -9.27 7.19 -12.46
N LEU A 272 -9.31 6.59 -13.65
CA LEU A 272 -9.81 7.30 -14.84
C LEU A 272 -11.27 7.68 -14.73
N LEU A 273 -12.10 6.80 -14.16
CA LEU A 273 -13.51 7.08 -13.92
C LEU A 273 -13.69 8.15 -12.84
N ARG A 274 -12.92 8.07 -11.74
CA ARG A 274 -12.97 9.04 -10.63
C ARG A 274 -12.52 10.44 -11.07
N TRP A 275 -11.55 10.52 -11.97
CA TRP A 275 -10.93 11.77 -12.40
C TRP A 275 -11.33 12.17 -13.83
N GLN A 276 -12.38 11.58 -14.38
CA GLN A 276 -12.89 11.92 -15.69
C GLN A 276 -13.16 13.43 -15.80
N GLY A 277 -12.71 14.04 -16.90
CA GLY A 277 -12.86 15.48 -17.13
C GLY A 277 -11.86 16.36 -16.38
N ARG A 278 -10.88 15.78 -15.66
CA ARG A 278 -9.72 16.49 -15.12
C ARG A 278 -8.53 16.41 -16.08
N ASP A 279 -7.58 17.30 -15.89
CA ASP A 279 -6.28 17.32 -16.57
C ASP A 279 -5.42 16.12 -16.15
N LEU A 280 -5.63 15.00 -16.84
CA LEU A 280 -4.85 13.76 -16.70
C LEU A 280 -4.15 13.41 -18.00
N ASP A 281 -2.93 12.89 -17.89
CA ASP A 281 -2.25 12.14 -18.94
C ASP A 281 -2.36 10.65 -18.61
N ASP A 282 -3.36 9.99 -19.21
CA ASP A 282 -3.60 8.56 -19.05
C ASP A 282 -2.97 7.70 -20.15
N GLY A 283 -2.23 8.34 -21.08
CA GLY A 283 -1.51 7.67 -22.16
C GLY A 283 -0.60 6.54 -21.67
N PRO A 284 0.24 6.76 -20.63
CA PRO A 284 1.09 5.71 -20.09
C PRO A 284 0.31 4.50 -19.54
N LEU A 285 -0.77 4.72 -18.79
CA LEU A 285 -1.63 3.66 -18.26
C LEU A 285 -2.31 2.85 -19.39
N ARG A 286 -2.84 3.54 -20.41
CA ARG A 286 -3.46 2.89 -21.58
C ARG A 286 -2.44 2.08 -22.38
N ALA A 287 -1.24 2.63 -22.58
CA ALA A 287 -0.17 1.93 -23.28
C ALA A 287 0.28 0.67 -22.52
N TRP A 288 0.43 0.77 -21.20
CA TRP A 288 0.73 -0.37 -20.34
C TRP A 288 -0.38 -1.44 -20.40
N ALA A 289 -1.64 -1.05 -20.29
CA ALA A 289 -2.78 -1.97 -20.35
C ALA A 289 -2.84 -2.75 -21.68
N ARG A 290 -2.59 -2.07 -22.81
CA ARG A 290 -2.55 -2.69 -24.14
C ARG A 290 -1.35 -3.62 -24.35
N ALA A 291 -0.27 -3.41 -23.59
CA ALA A 291 0.92 -4.25 -23.63
C ALA A 291 0.81 -5.50 -22.74
N LEU A 292 -0.28 -5.65 -21.97
CA LEU A 292 -0.51 -6.85 -21.18
C LEU A 292 -0.58 -8.10 -22.07
N PRO A 293 -0.10 -9.25 -21.58
CA PRO A 293 -0.11 -10.49 -22.35
C PRO A 293 -1.53 -10.86 -22.80
N PRO A 294 -1.74 -11.22 -24.09
CA PRO A 294 -3.07 -11.59 -24.58
C PRO A 294 -3.61 -12.86 -23.93
N ASP A 295 -2.75 -13.70 -23.35
CA ASP A 295 -3.13 -14.91 -22.60
C ASP A 295 -3.40 -14.64 -21.11
N LEU A 296 -3.39 -13.38 -20.66
CA LEU A 296 -3.61 -13.01 -19.26
C LEU A 296 -4.92 -13.61 -18.67
N PRO A 297 -6.08 -13.55 -19.35
CA PRO A 297 -7.31 -14.18 -18.85
C PRO A 297 -7.16 -15.70 -18.66
N ALA A 298 -6.52 -16.40 -19.62
CA ALA A 298 -6.25 -17.83 -19.50
C ALA A 298 -5.22 -18.16 -18.38
N ARG A 299 -4.32 -17.23 -18.07
CA ARG A 299 -3.43 -17.35 -16.90
C ARG A 299 -4.19 -17.22 -15.57
N LEU A 300 -5.20 -16.35 -15.52
CA LEU A 300 -6.10 -16.23 -14.36
C LEU A 300 -6.97 -17.48 -14.20
N ASP A 301 -7.52 -18.03 -15.28
CA ASP A 301 -8.31 -19.28 -15.25
C ASP A 301 -7.57 -20.44 -14.61
N ARG A 302 -6.28 -20.57 -14.92
CA ARG A 302 -5.42 -21.62 -14.35
C ARG A 302 -5.23 -21.49 -12.83
N ARG A 303 -5.54 -20.33 -12.24
CA ARG A 303 -5.53 -20.10 -10.79
C ARG A 303 -6.87 -20.41 -10.11
N GLY A 304 -7.91 -20.70 -10.88
CA GLY A 304 -9.21 -21.13 -10.39
C GLY A 304 -10.11 -20.01 -9.87
N GLU A 305 -11.32 -20.41 -9.47
CA GLU A 305 -12.45 -19.50 -9.21
C GLU A 305 -12.20 -18.47 -8.10
N GLN A 306 -11.44 -18.83 -7.07
CA GLN A 306 -11.10 -17.91 -5.97
C GLN A 306 -10.39 -16.63 -6.47
N THR A 307 -9.60 -16.75 -7.54
CA THR A 307 -8.95 -15.60 -8.18
C THR A 307 -9.99 -14.68 -8.81
N TRP A 308 -11.00 -15.25 -9.48
CA TRP A 308 -12.09 -14.50 -10.09
C TRP A 308 -13.05 -13.91 -9.05
N ASP A 309 -13.36 -14.62 -7.96
CA ASP A 309 -14.11 -14.06 -6.83
C ASP A 309 -13.47 -12.78 -6.28
N ARG A 310 -12.14 -12.81 -6.10
CA ARG A 310 -11.36 -11.64 -5.65
C ARG A 310 -11.43 -10.50 -6.67
N LEU A 311 -11.25 -10.80 -7.95
CA LEU A 311 -11.35 -9.79 -9.02
C LEU A 311 -12.76 -9.22 -9.16
N ARG A 312 -13.82 -10.02 -8.97
CA ARG A 312 -15.22 -9.55 -8.93
C ARG A 312 -15.45 -8.59 -7.78
N GLY A 313 -14.95 -8.93 -6.58
CA GLY A 313 -14.98 -8.04 -5.42
C GLY A 313 -14.28 -6.70 -5.68
N LEU A 314 -13.06 -6.74 -6.24
CA LEU A 314 -12.32 -5.53 -6.58
C LEU A 314 -12.99 -4.72 -7.70
N ARG A 315 -13.52 -5.39 -8.74
CA ARG A 315 -14.27 -4.75 -9.83
C ARG A 315 -15.47 -4.01 -9.27
N ALA A 316 -16.25 -4.60 -8.35
CA ALA A 316 -17.40 -3.93 -7.75
C ALA A 316 -17.01 -2.64 -7.00
N GLN A 317 -15.84 -2.60 -6.38
CA GLN A 317 -15.29 -1.41 -5.70
C GLN A 317 -14.73 -0.37 -6.68
N CYS A 318 -14.16 -0.81 -7.80
CA CYS A 318 -13.48 0.05 -8.77
C CYS A 318 -14.41 0.61 -9.85
N VAL A 319 -15.40 -0.17 -10.26
CA VAL A 319 -16.28 0.06 -11.40
C VAL A 319 -17.72 -0.29 -10.98
N PRO A 320 -18.41 0.63 -10.28
CA PRO A 320 -19.71 0.34 -9.67
C PRO A 320 -20.83 0.14 -10.71
N ASP A 321 -20.80 0.86 -11.83
CA ASP A 321 -21.72 0.62 -12.97
C ASP A 321 -20.94 0.21 -14.23
N PRO A 322 -20.72 -1.09 -14.46
CA PRO A 322 -19.99 -1.59 -15.63
C PRO A 322 -20.74 -1.35 -16.95
N ARG A 323 -22.06 -1.11 -16.88
CA ARG A 323 -22.92 -0.94 -18.05
C ARG A 323 -22.95 0.51 -18.50
N ALA A 324 -22.49 1.46 -17.69
CA ALA A 324 -22.40 2.86 -18.04
C ALA A 324 -21.61 3.06 -19.35
N PRO A 325 -22.09 3.90 -20.29
CA PRO A 325 -21.42 4.11 -21.59
C PRO A 325 -19.95 4.53 -21.45
N VAL A 326 -19.65 5.39 -20.47
CA VAL A 326 -18.29 5.85 -20.17
C VAL A 326 -17.34 4.72 -19.79
N VAL A 327 -17.83 3.73 -19.02
CA VAL A 327 -17.01 2.58 -18.63
C VAL A 327 -16.66 1.76 -19.86
N ARG A 328 -17.64 1.46 -20.71
CA ARG A 328 -17.42 0.68 -21.93
C ARG A 328 -16.44 1.36 -22.89
N GLU A 329 -16.54 2.67 -23.03
CA GLU A 329 -15.61 3.47 -23.84
C GLU A 329 -14.19 3.41 -23.26
N THR A 330 -14.05 3.68 -21.96
CA THR A 330 -12.75 3.62 -21.27
C THR A 330 -12.12 2.23 -21.37
N VAL A 331 -12.90 1.17 -21.16
CA VAL A 331 -12.44 -0.23 -21.26
C VAL A 331 -12.01 -0.58 -22.68
N ARG A 332 -12.76 -0.15 -23.69
CA ARG A 332 -12.40 -0.37 -25.11
C ARG A 332 -11.02 0.21 -25.41
N ASP A 333 -10.75 1.40 -24.90
CA ASP A 333 -9.46 2.03 -25.11
C ASP A 333 -8.30 1.34 -24.38
N PHE A 334 -8.57 0.61 -23.29
CA PHE A 334 -7.56 -0.17 -22.56
C PHE A 334 -7.18 -1.46 -23.30
N GLY A 335 -7.97 -1.87 -24.30
CA GLY A 335 -7.69 -3.00 -25.18
C GLY A 335 -8.50 -4.25 -24.83
N THR A 336 -8.26 -5.31 -25.61
CA THR A 336 -9.05 -6.55 -25.58
C THR A 336 -8.94 -7.30 -24.25
N VAL A 337 -7.74 -7.35 -23.66
CA VAL A 337 -7.50 -8.00 -22.37
C VAL A 337 -8.33 -7.37 -21.26
N ALA A 338 -8.43 -6.03 -21.23
CA ALA A 338 -9.24 -5.34 -20.26
C ALA A 338 -10.73 -5.63 -20.43
N ALA A 339 -11.21 -5.60 -21.68
CA ALA A 339 -12.59 -5.95 -21.98
C ALA A 339 -12.93 -7.38 -21.53
N GLU A 340 -12.06 -8.36 -21.81
CA GLU A 340 -12.27 -9.76 -21.42
C GLU A 340 -12.27 -9.95 -19.90
N ILE A 341 -11.34 -9.34 -19.17
CA ILE A 341 -11.32 -9.39 -17.70
C ILE A 341 -12.62 -8.83 -17.12
N LEU A 342 -13.08 -7.68 -17.60
CA LEU A 342 -14.35 -7.12 -17.13
C LEU A 342 -15.55 -8.00 -17.49
N THR A 343 -15.62 -8.52 -18.71
CA THR A 343 -16.71 -9.44 -19.09
C THR A 343 -16.76 -10.66 -18.17
N ARG A 344 -15.62 -11.29 -17.88
CA ARG A 344 -15.56 -12.44 -16.97
C ARG A 344 -15.91 -12.09 -15.52
N CYS A 345 -15.57 -10.88 -15.06
CA CYS A 345 -16.03 -10.39 -13.76
C CYS A 345 -17.54 -10.10 -13.72
N ASP A 346 -18.18 -9.92 -14.87
CA ASP A 346 -19.61 -9.59 -15.00
C ASP A 346 -20.48 -10.82 -15.27
N GLU A 347 -19.87 -11.91 -15.73
CA GLU A 347 -20.50 -13.23 -15.83
C GLU A 347 -20.71 -13.75 -14.40
N ASP A 348 -21.95 -13.64 -13.91
CA ASP A 348 -22.35 -14.22 -12.63
C ASP A 348 -21.93 -15.70 -12.60
N GLY A 349 -21.34 -16.14 -11.49
CA GLY A 349 -21.23 -17.55 -11.14
C GLY A 349 -22.64 -18.14 -11.16
N SER A 350 -23.00 -18.75 -12.30
CA SER A 350 -24.30 -19.35 -12.57
C SER A 350 -24.43 -20.69 -11.88
#